data_AF-A0A7K2PXU0-F1
#
_entry.id   AF-A0A7K2PXU0-F1
#
_cell.length_a   1.000
_cell.length_b   1.000
_cell.length_c   1.000
_cell.angle_alpha   90.00
_cell.angle_beta   90.00
_cell.angle_gamma   90.00
#
_symmetry.space_group_name_H-M   'P 1'
#
loop_
_entity.id
_entity.type
_entity.pdbx_description
1 polymer ?
#
loop_
_entity_poly.entity_id
_entity_poly.type
_entity_poly.pdbx_seq_one_letter_code
_entity_poly.pdbx_strand_id
1 'polypeptide(L)'
;MTEELKQRGGREDPAAGILGHRTDRVVFGVTAAITLAFVIWGWAATDSLEDVSTSMLGGLIHNGGWAFMLAASCFVVFALWLAMSRYGRIHLGAEGEEPEFKTVSWVAMMFSAGMGIGLMFYGVSEPLSHYTTPPPGTNPANSGERMETAMATTLFHWTLHPWAIYAVVGLGIAYSTYRKRRRQTISAVFTPLIGERHANGTAGRVIDILAIIATVFGSAASLGLGALQIGSGFQELNWMDDVSTGLLVTIIAVLTLAFVLSAVSGIERGIQWLSNTNMVLALILAVFVFIAGPTIIVLDLLPTSVFSYLGDLPQLAGRTEASGGKGVADWLGSWTVFYWAWWISWTPFVGMFIARISRGRTIRQFVGGVILVPSTVSLVWFAIFGGTAMKLKEGGALAGESTPEGQLFGVLQEFPLATATSLLVMILVGIFFVSGADAASIVMGTLSQKGALEPGRFVVVFWGVVTGAVAAIMLLVGSGQGDALTGLQNLTILAAAPFVLVMIGMCVALMRDLRQDPVIVRGEMGSEAVELAVIEGHRKYDGDFGIQIGPGPGTETEGDPLGHDHS
;
A
#
# COMPACT_ATOMS: atom_id res chain seq x y z
N MET A 1 9.95 -0.70 -19.92
CA MET A 1 9.89 -0.03 -18.60
C MET A 1 11.28 0.07 -18.06
N THR A 2 12.08 -0.99 -18.16
CA THR A 2 13.52 -0.98 -17.90
C THR A 2 14.37 -0.33 -19.00
N GLU A 3 13.97 -0.34 -20.29
CA GLU A 3 14.81 0.28 -21.34
C GLU A 3 14.87 1.81 -21.28
N GLU A 4 13.77 2.52 -20.99
CA GLU A 4 13.82 3.98 -20.76
C GLU A 4 14.52 4.33 -19.43
N LEU A 5 14.38 3.46 -18.41
CA LEU A 5 15.12 3.53 -17.15
C LEU A 5 16.64 3.30 -17.35
N LYS A 6 17.04 2.55 -18.38
CA LYS A 6 18.44 2.20 -18.68
C LYS A 6 19.07 3.15 -19.70
N GLN A 7 18.30 3.67 -20.65
CA GLN A 7 18.79 4.60 -21.68
C GLN A 7 18.97 6.04 -21.19
N ARG A 8 18.39 6.43 -20.05
CA ARG A 8 18.49 7.81 -19.52
C ARG A 8 19.34 7.98 -18.25
N GLY A 9 19.81 6.89 -17.64
CA GLY A 9 20.72 6.90 -16.47
C GLY A 9 22.19 7.20 -16.78
N GLY A 10 22.51 7.80 -17.92
CA GLY A 10 23.87 7.97 -18.43
C GLY A 10 24.70 9.04 -17.72
N ARG A 11 25.16 8.73 -16.51
CA ARG A 11 26.46 9.11 -15.94
C ARG A 11 26.76 8.12 -14.81
N GLU A 12 27.20 6.93 -15.21
CA GLU A 12 27.67 5.89 -14.31
C GLU A 12 28.93 6.37 -13.59
N ASP A 13 28.88 6.38 -12.26
CA ASP A 13 30.08 6.40 -11.43
C ASP A 13 30.76 5.02 -11.54
N PRO A 14 32.00 4.92 -12.05
CA PRO A 14 32.68 3.64 -12.29
C PRO A 14 32.86 2.77 -11.03
N ALA A 15 32.66 3.32 -9.83
CA ALA A 15 32.73 2.60 -8.57
C ALA A 15 31.43 1.85 -8.19
N ALA A 16 30.29 2.15 -8.82
CA ALA A 16 29.00 1.54 -8.48
C ALA A 16 28.77 0.14 -9.10
N GLY A 17 29.65 -0.29 -10.03
CA GLY A 17 29.48 -1.48 -10.85
C GLY A 17 29.96 -2.82 -10.27
N ILE A 18 30.42 -2.91 -9.02
CA ILE A 18 31.05 -4.15 -8.49
C ILE A 18 30.61 -4.48 -7.05
N LEU A 19 29.30 -4.52 -6.79
CA LEU A 19 28.77 -5.30 -5.67
C LEU A 19 27.78 -6.32 -6.24
N GLY A 20 28.31 -7.49 -6.64
CA GLY A 20 27.48 -8.60 -7.11
C GLY A 20 26.41 -8.99 -6.08
N HIS A 21 25.36 -9.68 -6.55
CA HIS A 21 24.20 -10.12 -5.77
C HIS A 21 24.59 -10.82 -4.45
N ARG A 22 24.84 -10.06 -3.38
CA ARG A 22 25.27 -10.60 -2.10
C ARG A 22 24.06 -10.71 -1.19
N THR A 23 23.42 -11.87 -1.25
CA THR A 23 22.35 -12.25 -0.32
C THR A 23 22.83 -12.11 1.12
N ASP A 24 22.08 -11.36 1.93
CA ASP A 24 22.29 -11.35 3.38
C ASP A 24 21.77 -12.67 3.92
N ARG A 25 22.70 -13.59 4.21
CA ARG A 25 22.39 -14.96 4.66
C ARG A 25 21.55 -14.99 5.93
N VAL A 26 21.65 -13.98 6.78
CA VAL A 26 20.86 -13.91 8.01
C VAL A 26 19.43 -13.48 7.69
N VAL A 27 19.26 -12.39 6.95
CA VAL A 27 17.93 -11.89 6.57
C VAL A 27 17.19 -12.92 5.73
N PHE A 28 17.84 -13.44 4.67
CA PHE A 28 17.26 -14.47 3.83
C PHE A 28 17.00 -15.76 4.60
N GLY A 29 18.01 -16.29 5.30
CA GLY A 29 17.91 -17.60 5.96
C GLY A 29 16.91 -17.64 7.10
N VAL A 30 16.90 -16.62 7.97
CA VAL A 30 15.95 -16.54 9.09
C VAL A 30 14.53 -16.37 8.57
N THR A 31 14.32 -15.46 7.62
CA THR A 31 12.97 -15.23 7.09
C THR A 31 12.46 -16.45 6.33
N ALA A 32 13.29 -17.06 5.48
CA ALA A 32 12.95 -18.30 4.78
C ALA A 32 12.60 -19.43 5.75
N ALA A 33 13.37 -19.60 6.83
CA ALA A 33 13.09 -20.61 7.84
C ALA A 33 11.76 -20.36 8.55
N ILE A 34 11.45 -19.13 8.95
CA ILE A 34 10.18 -18.78 9.60
C ILE A 34 9.01 -19.04 8.65
N THR A 35 9.10 -18.59 7.40
CA THR A 35 8.01 -18.74 6.43
C THR A 35 7.81 -20.20 6.03
N LEU A 36 8.88 -20.97 5.83
CA LEU A 36 8.76 -22.41 5.55
C LEU A 36 8.22 -23.19 6.76
N ALA A 37 8.63 -22.85 7.98
CA ALA A 37 8.08 -23.44 9.18
C ALA A 37 6.57 -23.17 9.31
N PHE A 38 6.13 -21.95 8.98
CA PHE A 38 4.71 -21.62 8.90
C PHE A 38 3.97 -22.47 7.86
N VAL A 39 4.52 -22.60 6.64
CA VAL A 39 3.92 -23.44 5.59
C VAL A 39 3.83 -24.90 6.03
N ILE A 40 4.88 -25.44 6.64
CA ILE A 40 4.91 -26.82 7.16
C ILE A 40 3.87 -26.99 8.28
N TRP A 41 3.75 -26.03 9.20
CA TRP A 41 2.78 -26.07 10.28
C TRP A 41 1.35 -26.07 9.74
N GLY A 42 1.03 -25.17 8.81
CA GLY A 42 -0.29 -25.10 8.20
C GLY A 42 -0.65 -26.31 7.35
N TRP A 43 0.34 -26.96 6.73
CA TRP A 43 0.12 -28.21 5.99
C TRP A 43 -0.04 -29.43 6.91
N ALA A 44 0.77 -29.54 7.96
CA ALA A 44 0.78 -30.71 8.84
C ALA A 44 -0.30 -30.67 9.93
N ALA A 45 -0.74 -29.48 10.36
CA ALA A 45 -1.70 -29.29 11.44
C ALA A 45 -2.54 -28.03 11.22
N THR A 46 -3.35 -28.02 10.15
CA THR A 46 -4.23 -26.90 9.77
C THR A 46 -5.16 -26.49 10.91
N ASP A 47 -5.85 -27.45 11.54
CA ASP A 47 -6.78 -27.19 12.66
C ASP A 47 -6.08 -26.48 13.82
N SER A 48 -4.86 -26.93 14.17
CA SER A 48 -4.07 -26.27 15.21
C SER A 48 -3.67 -24.86 14.84
N LEU A 49 -3.36 -24.60 13.57
CA LEU A 49 -3.03 -23.25 13.09
C LEU A 49 -4.27 -22.34 13.13
N GLU A 50 -5.43 -22.87 12.76
CA GLU A 50 -6.72 -22.18 12.82
C GLU A 50 -7.08 -21.77 14.25
N ASP A 51 -7.04 -22.70 15.20
CA ASP A 51 -7.33 -22.43 16.61
C ASP A 51 -6.39 -21.37 17.20
N VAL A 52 -5.09 -21.50 16.94
CA VAL A 52 -4.08 -20.57 17.45
C VAL A 52 -4.24 -19.19 16.82
N SER A 53 -4.42 -19.11 15.50
CA SER A 53 -4.57 -17.84 14.81
C SER A 53 -5.85 -17.10 15.22
N THR A 54 -6.96 -17.81 15.38
CA THR A 54 -8.24 -17.25 15.83
C THR A 54 -8.13 -16.72 17.27
N SER A 55 -7.53 -17.49 18.17
CA SER A 55 -7.31 -17.08 19.57
C SER A 55 -6.38 -15.86 19.66
N MET A 56 -5.26 -15.88 18.93
CA MET A 56 -4.33 -14.76 18.88
C MET A 56 -4.97 -13.51 18.29
N LEU A 57 -5.78 -13.65 17.24
CA LEU A 57 -6.48 -12.52 16.65
C LEU A 57 -7.50 -11.93 17.62
N GLY A 58 -8.33 -12.75 18.26
CA GLY A 58 -9.28 -12.28 19.26
C GLY A 58 -8.60 -11.47 20.36
N GLY A 59 -7.46 -11.96 20.87
CA GLY A 59 -6.63 -11.23 21.82
C GLY A 59 -6.04 -9.93 21.26
N LEU A 60 -5.58 -9.93 20.00
CA LEU A 60 -5.00 -8.75 19.35
C LEU A 60 -6.04 -7.67 19.05
N ILE A 61 -7.22 -8.03 18.55
CA ILE A 61 -8.29 -7.08 18.26
C ILE A 61 -8.80 -6.45 19.56
N HIS A 62 -9.08 -7.27 20.57
CA HIS A 62 -9.58 -6.79 21.85
C HIS A 62 -8.61 -5.83 22.56
N ASN A 63 -7.31 -6.16 22.56
CA ASN A 63 -6.32 -5.35 23.29
C ASN A 63 -5.64 -4.26 22.43
N GLY A 64 -5.59 -4.44 21.11
CA GLY A 64 -4.76 -3.68 20.19
C GLY A 64 -5.50 -3.08 19.00
N GLY A 65 -6.80 -3.33 18.80
CA GLY A 65 -7.57 -2.75 17.69
C GLY A 65 -7.55 -1.22 17.67
N TRP A 66 -7.60 -0.58 18.84
CA TRP A 66 -7.47 0.87 18.98
C TRP A 66 -6.12 1.40 18.46
N ALA A 67 -5.04 0.62 18.61
CA ALA A 67 -3.71 1.02 18.17
C ALA A 67 -3.61 1.04 16.65
N PHE A 68 -4.25 0.10 15.95
CA PHE A 68 -4.37 0.14 14.49
C PHE A 68 -5.14 1.37 14.00
N MET A 69 -6.30 1.65 14.61
CA MET A 69 -7.14 2.81 14.27
C MET A 69 -6.38 4.12 14.46
N LEU A 70 -5.70 4.27 15.61
CA LEU A 70 -4.92 5.45 15.92
C LEU A 70 -3.70 5.58 14.99
N ALA A 71 -2.96 4.49 14.78
CA ALA A 71 -1.78 4.51 13.92
C ALA A 71 -2.13 4.91 12.48
N ALA A 72 -3.16 4.30 11.88
CA ALA A 72 -3.63 4.63 10.53
C ALA A 72 -3.99 6.12 10.41
N SER A 73 -4.76 6.65 11.36
CA SER A 73 -5.14 8.07 11.39
C SER A 73 -3.92 8.98 11.61
N CYS A 74 -2.98 8.60 12.48
CA CYS A 74 -1.74 9.33 12.69
C CYS A 74 -0.88 9.38 11.43
N PHE A 75 -0.81 8.31 10.62
CA PHE A 75 -0.08 8.32 9.35
C PHE A 75 -0.69 9.29 8.34
N VAL A 76 -2.02 9.40 8.28
CA VAL A 76 -2.72 10.42 7.49
C VAL A 76 -2.30 11.82 7.93
N VAL A 77 -2.48 12.14 9.21
CA VAL A 77 -2.15 13.46 9.76
C VAL A 77 -0.68 13.78 9.52
N PHE A 78 0.22 12.82 9.75
CA PHE A 78 1.66 12.98 9.57
C PHE A 78 2.03 13.28 8.11
N ALA A 79 1.54 12.50 7.15
CA ALA A 79 1.83 12.69 5.73
C ALA A 79 1.31 14.06 5.24
N LEU A 80 0.05 14.39 5.55
CA LEU A 80 -0.54 15.68 5.15
C LEU A 80 0.18 16.86 5.79
N TRP A 81 0.52 16.76 7.08
CA TRP A 81 1.29 17.80 7.76
C TRP A 81 2.68 18.01 7.14
N LEU A 82 3.38 16.94 6.76
CA LEU A 82 4.66 17.05 6.03
C LEU A 82 4.50 17.77 4.69
N ALA A 83 3.42 17.49 3.95
CA ALA A 83 3.15 18.14 2.67
C ALA A 83 2.84 19.65 2.81
N MET A 84 2.08 20.02 3.83
CA MET A 84 1.64 21.40 4.07
C MET A 84 2.69 22.27 4.78
N SER A 85 3.55 21.65 5.59
CA SER A 85 4.59 22.35 6.36
C SER A 85 5.79 22.80 5.49
N ARG A 86 6.78 23.42 6.14
CA ARG A 86 8.06 23.82 5.54
C ARG A 86 8.84 22.63 4.94
N TYR A 87 8.66 21.42 5.49
CA TYR A 87 9.30 20.19 4.99
C TYR A 87 8.84 19.85 3.56
N GLY A 88 7.64 20.25 3.17
CA GLY A 88 7.08 20.04 1.83
C GLY A 88 7.93 20.58 0.67
N ARG A 89 8.88 21.49 0.94
CA ARG A 89 9.78 22.11 -0.06
C ARG A 89 11.04 21.28 -0.35
N ILE A 90 11.35 20.28 0.47
CA ILE A 90 12.54 19.45 0.31
C ILE A 90 12.39 18.58 -0.94
N HIS A 91 13.45 18.50 -1.76
CA HIS A 91 13.51 17.65 -2.94
C HIS A 91 13.96 16.23 -2.55
N LEU A 92 13.33 15.20 -3.13
CA LEU A 92 13.71 13.79 -2.99
C LEU A 92 14.90 13.48 -3.90
N GLY A 93 16.05 14.03 -3.55
CA GLY A 93 17.27 14.04 -4.36
C GLY A 93 18.18 15.19 -3.97
N ALA A 94 19.08 15.58 -4.86
CA ALA A 94 19.86 16.80 -4.71
C ALA A 94 18.94 18.04 -4.72
N GLU A 95 19.40 19.13 -4.10
CA GLU A 95 18.66 20.40 -4.11
C GLU A 95 18.54 20.93 -5.54
N GLY A 96 17.30 21.17 -6.00
CA GLY A 96 17.02 21.57 -7.38
C GLY A 96 17.10 20.45 -8.43
N GLU A 97 17.22 19.17 -8.02
CA GLU A 97 17.17 18.04 -8.94
C GLU A 97 15.79 17.97 -9.61
N GLU A 98 15.76 17.93 -10.95
CA GLU A 98 14.52 17.79 -11.71
C GLU A 98 13.94 16.39 -11.58
N PRO A 99 12.60 16.23 -11.67
CA PRO A 99 11.98 14.92 -11.65
C PRO A 99 12.45 14.00 -12.79
N GLU A 100 12.82 12.77 -12.45
CA GLU A 100 13.26 11.76 -13.44
C GLU A 100 12.15 11.46 -14.47
N PHE A 101 10.90 11.42 -13.99
CA PHE A 101 9.72 11.18 -14.83
C PHE A 101 8.87 12.44 -14.98
N LYS A 102 8.39 12.67 -16.20
CA LYS A 102 7.37 13.69 -16.48
C LYS A 102 6.13 13.44 -15.63
N THR A 103 5.45 14.52 -15.23
CA THR A 103 4.31 14.45 -14.30
C THR A 103 3.20 13.53 -14.81
N VAL A 104 2.88 13.55 -16.10
CA VAL A 104 1.85 12.67 -16.69
C VAL A 104 2.24 11.21 -16.57
N SER A 105 3.49 10.86 -16.89
CA SER A 105 4.00 9.48 -16.77
C SER A 105 4.00 9.01 -15.32
N TRP A 106 4.37 9.89 -14.38
CA TRP A 106 4.36 9.59 -12.95
C TRP A 106 2.95 9.32 -12.41
N VAL A 107 1.98 10.15 -12.79
CA VAL A 107 0.56 9.94 -12.45
C VAL A 107 0.04 8.63 -13.05
N ALA A 108 0.36 8.33 -14.31
CA ALA A 108 -0.04 7.08 -14.96
C ALA A 108 0.56 5.84 -14.27
N MET A 109 1.82 5.90 -13.83
CA MET A 109 2.45 4.82 -13.07
C MET A 109 1.79 4.62 -11.70
N MET A 110 1.36 5.68 -11.02
CA MET A 110 0.59 5.53 -9.77
C MET A 110 -0.78 4.92 -9.99
N PHE A 111 -1.47 5.34 -11.05
CA PHE A 111 -2.75 4.74 -11.43
C PHE A 111 -2.56 3.23 -11.62
N SER A 112 -1.53 2.80 -12.34
CA SER A 112 -1.21 1.38 -12.53
C SER A 112 -0.97 0.64 -11.23
N ALA A 113 -0.33 1.29 -10.24
CA ALA A 113 -0.03 0.69 -8.95
C ALA A 113 -1.24 0.63 -8.01
N GLY A 114 -2.20 1.55 -8.17
CA GLY A 114 -3.46 1.56 -7.40
C GLY A 114 -4.49 0.56 -7.88
N MET A 115 -4.40 0.09 -9.12
CA MET A 115 -5.27 -0.96 -9.65
C MET A 115 -4.76 -2.35 -9.25
N GLY A 116 -5.59 -3.16 -8.62
CA GLY A 116 -5.21 -4.50 -8.18
C GLY A 116 -6.40 -5.41 -7.90
N ILE A 117 -6.11 -6.65 -7.48
CA ILE A 117 -7.10 -7.68 -7.13
C ILE A 117 -8.10 -7.16 -6.10
N GLY A 118 -7.63 -6.34 -5.16
CA GLY A 118 -8.47 -5.73 -4.15
C GLY A 118 -9.65 -4.93 -4.71
N LEU A 119 -9.41 -4.07 -5.71
CA LEU A 119 -10.49 -3.30 -6.35
C LEU A 119 -11.44 -4.20 -7.14
N MET A 120 -10.93 -5.29 -7.73
CA MET A 120 -11.78 -6.26 -8.43
C MET A 120 -12.70 -6.99 -7.46
N PHE A 121 -12.15 -7.47 -6.34
CA PHE A 121 -12.88 -8.26 -5.35
C PHE A 121 -13.85 -7.40 -4.52
N TYR A 122 -13.33 -6.33 -3.91
CA TYR A 122 -14.11 -5.48 -3.01
C TYR A 122 -14.87 -4.36 -3.71
N GLY A 123 -14.59 -4.11 -5.00
CA GLY A 123 -15.22 -3.05 -5.80
C GLY A 123 -16.75 -3.08 -5.82
N VAL A 124 -17.31 -4.30 -5.78
CA VAL A 124 -18.74 -4.53 -5.61
C VAL A 124 -19.06 -4.91 -4.18
N SER A 125 -18.29 -5.83 -3.60
CA SER A 125 -18.75 -6.53 -2.40
C SER A 125 -18.78 -5.67 -1.15
N GLU A 126 -17.79 -4.80 -0.95
CA GLU A 126 -17.75 -3.93 0.22
C GLU A 126 -18.89 -2.89 0.26
N PRO A 127 -19.09 -2.04 -0.77
CA PRO A 127 -20.19 -1.08 -0.74
C PRO A 127 -21.55 -1.77 -0.70
N LEU A 128 -21.71 -2.92 -1.37
CA LEU A 128 -22.94 -3.69 -1.30
C LEU A 128 -23.17 -4.26 0.11
N SER A 129 -22.15 -4.82 0.76
CA SER A 129 -22.24 -5.32 2.13
C SER A 129 -22.60 -4.22 3.13
N HIS A 130 -21.97 -3.04 3.03
CA HIS A 130 -22.30 -1.91 3.89
C HIS A 130 -23.68 -1.30 3.59
N TYR A 131 -24.17 -1.44 2.36
CA TYR A 131 -25.53 -1.03 2.02
C TYR A 131 -26.59 -1.99 2.58
N THR A 132 -26.34 -3.30 2.54
CA THR A 132 -27.27 -4.31 3.08
C THR A 132 -27.22 -4.40 4.59
N THR A 133 -26.01 -4.33 5.15
CA THR A 133 -25.72 -4.44 6.59
C THR A 133 -24.86 -3.24 6.99
N PRO A 134 -25.49 -2.10 7.35
CA PRO A 134 -24.76 -0.89 7.71
C PRO A 134 -23.74 -1.11 8.83
N PRO A 135 -22.59 -0.42 8.79
CA PRO A 135 -21.58 -0.52 9.83
C PRO A 135 -22.14 -0.27 11.24
N PRO A 136 -21.66 -1.00 12.27
CA PRO A 136 -22.11 -0.78 13.65
C PRO A 136 -21.96 0.69 14.09
N GLY A 137 -22.97 1.18 14.81
CA GLY A 137 -23.06 2.59 15.21
C GLY A 137 -23.59 3.53 14.12
N THR A 138 -23.95 3.01 12.94
CA THR A 138 -24.70 3.76 11.91
C THR A 138 -26.15 3.31 11.91
N ASN A 139 -27.10 4.24 11.75
CA ASN A 139 -28.54 3.95 11.70
C ASN A 139 -29.21 4.73 10.54
N PRO A 140 -28.82 4.45 9.28
CA PRO A 140 -29.42 5.13 8.13
C PRO A 140 -30.92 4.82 8.01
N ALA A 141 -31.74 5.87 7.86
CA ALA A 141 -33.20 5.77 7.90
C ALA A 141 -33.84 5.35 6.57
N ASN A 142 -33.15 5.55 5.46
CA ASN A 142 -33.66 5.30 4.10
C ASN A 142 -32.56 4.77 3.16
N SER A 143 -32.92 4.41 1.92
CA SER A 143 -31.97 3.87 0.95
C SER A 143 -30.88 4.87 0.55
N GLY A 144 -31.20 6.15 0.45
CA GLY A 144 -30.22 7.21 0.17
C GLY A 144 -29.13 7.27 1.26
N GLU A 145 -29.53 7.38 2.52
CA GLU A 145 -28.60 7.41 3.66
C GLU A 145 -27.77 6.12 3.78
N ARG A 146 -28.34 4.95 3.44
CA ARG A 146 -27.57 3.69 3.38
C ARG A 146 -26.48 3.76 2.32
N MET A 147 -26.79 4.34 1.16
CA MET A 147 -25.84 4.47 0.06
C MET A 147 -24.71 5.45 0.40
N GLU A 148 -25.04 6.58 1.04
CA GLU A 148 -24.05 7.53 1.57
C GLU A 148 -23.12 6.89 2.61
N THR A 149 -23.70 6.20 3.60
CA THR A 149 -22.94 5.51 4.66
C THR A 149 -22.02 4.43 4.09
N ALA A 150 -22.53 3.63 3.15
CA ALA A 150 -21.77 2.58 2.49
C ALA A 150 -20.59 3.17 1.73
N MET A 151 -20.82 4.17 0.88
CA MET A 151 -19.77 4.82 0.11
C MET A 151 -18.75 5.54 1.01
N ALA A 152 -19.17 6.25 2.05
CA ALA A 152 -18.27 6.91 2.98
C ALA A 152 -17.34 5.91 3.68
N THR A 153 -17.90 4.77 4.11
CA THR A 153 -17.13 3.69 4.76
C THR A 153 -16.15 3.05 3.78
N THR A 154 -16.58 2.75 2.56
CA THR A 154 -15.69 2.19 1.52
C THR A 154 -14.58 3.17 1.14
N LEU A 155 -14.89 4.46 0.94
CA LEU A 155 -13.86 5.45 0.65
C LEU A 155 -12.86 5.59 1.80
N PHE A 156 -13.30 5.46 3.06
CA PHE A 156 -12.41 5.48 4.21
C PHE A 156 -11.34 4.38 4.14
N HIS A 157 -11.70 3.17 3.68
CA HIS A 157 -10.76 2.05 3.54
C HIS A 157 -9.86 2.12 2.30
N TRP A 158 -10.26 2.85 1.24
CA TRP A 158 -9.60 2.79 -0.07
C TRP A 158 -9.03 4.12 -0.61
N THR A 159 -9.15 5.22 0.15
CA THR A 159 -8.65 6.54 -0.24
C THR A 159 -7.55 7.04 0.71
N LEU A 160 -7.80 8.07 1.51
CA LEU A 160 -6.76 8.82 2.20
C LEU A 160 -5.85 7.97 3.09
N HIS A 161 -6.43 7.03 3.85
CA HIS A 161 -5.70 6.21 4.81
C HIS A 161 -4.68 5.25 4.19
N PRO A 162 -5.06 4.31 3.29
CA PRO A 162 -4.07 3.41 2.67
C PRO A 162 -2.96 4.20 1.96
N TRP A 163 -3.33 5.25 1.23
CA TRP A 163 -2.36 6.03 0.47
C TRP A 163 -1.45 6.87 1.34
N ALA A 164 -1.90 7.34 2.50
CA ALA A 164 -1.03 7.95 3.49
C ALA A 164 -0.07 6.93 4.13
N ILE A 165 -0.56 5.73 4.46
CA ILE A 165 0.24 4.61 4.97
C ILE A 165 1.40 4.31 3.98
N TYR A 166 1.10 4.24 2.68
CA TYR A 166 2.12 4.10 1.63
C TYR A 166 3.02 5.32 1.49
N ALA A 167 2.47 6.54 1.60
CA ALA A 167 3.25 7.77 1.51
C ALA A 167 4.28 7.86 2.63
N VAL A 168 3.98 7.42 3.85
CA VAL A 168 4.94 7.42 4.98
C VAL A 168 6.17 6.56 4.65
N VAL A 169 5.95 5.31 4.25
CA VAL A 169 7.05 4.38 3.95
C VAL A 169 7.78 4.79 2.68
N GLY A 170 7.05 5.14 1.62
CA GLY A 170 7.64 5.60 0.37
C GLY A 170 8.46 6.87 0.53
N LEU A 171 7.99 7.84 1.32
CA LEU A 171 8.74 9.05 1.63
C LEU A 171 9.99 8.74 2.46
N GLY A 172 9.88 7.87 3.46
CA GLY A 172 11.01 7.41 4.27
C GLY A 172 12.11 6.79 3.41
N ILE A 173 11.74 5.87 2.51
CA ILE A 173 12.67 5.22 1.59
C ILE A 173 13.24 6.23 0.60
N ALA A 174 12.41 7.07 -0.02
CA ALA A 174 12.84 8.03 -1.03
C ALA A 174 13.82 9.06 -0.47
N TYR A 175 13.52 9.61 0.72
CA TYR A 175 14.41 10.54 1.39
C TYR A 175 15.73 9.86 1.79
N SER A 176 15.66 8.69 2.44
CA SER A 176 16.86 7.94 2.86
C SER A 176 17.76 7.58 1.66
N THR A 177 17.16 7.14 0.56
CA THR A 177 17.88 6.67 -0.63
C THR A 177 18.38 7.81 -1.50
N TYR A 178 17.52 8.76 -1.88
CA TYR A 178 17.88 9.79 -2.86
C TYR A 178 18.46 11.05 -2.24
N ARG A 179 17.94 11.50 -1.09
CA ARG A 179 18.44 12.69 -0.39
C ARG A 179 19.68 12.38 0.44
N LYS A 180 19.68 11.27 1.18
CA LYS A 180 20.78 10.87 2.08
C LYS A 180 21.73 9.82 1.49
N ARG A 181 21.49 9.34 0.26
CA ARG A 181 22.34 8.36 -0.45
C ARG A 181 22.59 7.06 0.33
N ARG A 182 21.63 6.62 1.14
CA ARG A 182 21.70 5.35 1.88
C ARG A 182 21.18 4.20 1.02
N ARG A 183 21.36 2.97 1.51
CA ARG A 183 20.83 1.76 0.85
C ARG A 183 19.30 1.78 0.80
N GLN A 184 18.73 1.18 -0.24
CA GLN A 184 17.28 1.05 -0.40
C GLN A 184 16.72 -0.11 0.45
N THR A 185 16.90 -0.03 1.76
CA THR A 185 16.34 -0.96 2.75
C THR A 185 15.47 -0.21 3.75
N ILE A 186 14.54 -0.90 4.40
CA ILE A 186 13.69 -0.27 5.44
C ILE A 186 14.58 0.11 6.63
N SER A 187 15.52 -0.75 7.00
CA SER A 187 16.52 -0.51 8.05
C SER A 187 17.33 0.79 7.87
N ALA A 188 17.64 1.20 6.63
CA ALA A 188 18.40 2.43 6.36
C ALA A 188 17.62 3.71 6.72
N VAL A 189 16.29 3.66 6.76
CA VAL A 189 15.45 4.78 7.21
C VAL A 189 15.68 5.06 8.70
N PHE A 190 16.08 4.05 9.48
CA PHE A 190 16.31 4.18 10.93
C PHE A 190 17.69 4.71 11.31
N THR A 191 18.60 4.91 10.36
CA THR A 191 19.95 5.46 10.62
C THR A 191 19.98 6.68 11.56
N PRO A 192 19.10 7.70 11.46
CA PRO A 192 19.13 8.82 12.42
C PRO A 192 18.75 8.44 13.86
N LEU A 193 18.05 7.33 14.09
CA LEU A 193 17.68 6.87 15.44
C LEU A 193 18.70 5.92 16.05
N ILE A 194 19.12 4.92 15.28
CA ILE A 194 19.97 3.83 15.79
C ILE A 194 21.43 3.94 15.34
N GLY A 195 21.75 4.91 14.50
CA GLY A 195 23.08 5.09 13.91
C GLY A 195 23.37 4.11 12.76
N GLU A 196 24.36 4.45 11.95
CA GLU A 196 24.71 3.69 10.73
C GLU A 196 25.20 2.27 11.04
N ARG A 197 25.92 2.09 12.16
CA ARG A 197 26.42 0.78 12.60
C ARG A 197 25.29 -0.21 12.92
N HIS A 198 24.24 0.24 13.61
CA HIS A 198 23.12 -0.65 13.98
C HIS A 198 22.13 -0.83 12.83
N ALA A 199 21.93 0.20 12.00
CA ALA A 199 21.13 0.11 10.78
C ALA A 199 21.69 -0.90 9.78
N ASN A 200 23.02 -1.03 9.70
CA ASN A 200 23.69 -2.08 8.91
C ASN A 200 24.01 -3.36 9.71
N GLY A 201 23.59 -3.41 10.98
CA GLY A 201 23.90 -4.46 11.94
C GLY A 201 22.70 -5.35 12.25
N THR A 202 22.66 -5.91 13.46
CA THR A 202 21.60 -6.83 13.90
C THR A 202 20.22 -6.17 14.00
N ALA A 203 20.15 -4.96 14.55
CA ALA A 203 18.89 -4.22 14.68
C ALA A 203 18.26 -3.93 13.31
N GLY A 204 19.05 -3.47 12.33
CA GLY A 204 18.59 -3.28 10.95
C GLY A 204 18.09 -4.57 10.30
N ARG A 205 18.80 -5.69 10.50
CA ARG A 205 18.34 -6.99 9.99
C ARG A 205 16.99 -7.42 10.55
N VAL A 206 16.70 -7.16 11.83
CA VAL A 206 15.37 -7.46 12.41
C VAL A 206 14.29 -6.66 11.71
N ILE A 207 14.53 -5.36 11.45
CA ILE A 207 13.59 -4.51 10.72
C ILE A 207 13.34 -5.04 9.31
N ASP A 208 14.39 -5.41 8.58
CA ASP A 208 14.27 -5.94 7.22
C ASP A 208 13.59 -7.34 7.21
N ILE A 209 13.81 -8.19 8.22
CA ILE A 209 13.10 -9.47 8.38
C ILE A 209 11.60 -9.22 8.59
N LEU A 210 11.21 -8.30 9.48
CA LEU A 210 9.80 -7.95 9.70
C LEU A 210 9.17 -7.38 8.43
N ALA A 211 9.89 -6.57 7.66
CA ALA A 211 9.44 -6.06 6.38
C ALA A 211 9.16 -7.17 5.36
N ILE A 212 10.04 -8.17 5.25
CA ILE A 212 9.83 -9.31 4.34
C ILE A 212 8.66 -10.16 4.83
N ILE A 213 8.54 -10.48 6.12
CA ILE A 213 7.40 -11.24 6.67
C ILE A 213 6.09 -10.53 6.36
N ALA A 214 6.01 -9.23 6.65
CA ALA A 214 4.83 -8.42 6.35
C ALA A 214 4.50 -8.48 4.84
N THR A 215 5.50 -8.33 3.98
CA THR A 215 5.31 -8.40 2.52
C THR A 215 4.82 -9.76 2.05
N VAL A 216 5.35 -10.87 2.60
CA VAL A 216 4.92 -12.24 2.26
C VAL A 216 3.43 -12.42 2.57
N PHE A 217 3.01 -12.15 3.80
CA PHE A 217 1.63 -12.38 4.24
C PHE A 217 0.65 -11.39 3.58
N GLY A 218 1.05 -10.14 3.38
CA GLY A 218 0.26 -9.16 2.65
C GLY A 218 0.04 -9.53 1.20
N SER A 219 1.09 -10.00 0.52
CA SER A 219 0.99 -10.47 -0.87
C SER A 219 0.15 -11.73 -0.95
N ALA A 220 0.38 -12.68 -0.04
CA ALA A 220 -0.37 -13.93 0.02
C ALA A 220 -1.89 -13.71 0.20
N ALA A 221 -2.29 -12.74 1.02
CA ALA A 221 -3.68 -12.34 1.18
C ALA A 221 -4.33 -11.98 -0.16
N SER A 222 -3.66 -11.14 -0.95
CA SER A 222 -4.16 -10.69 -2.25
C SER A 222 -4.18 -11.79 -3.30
N LEU A 223 -3.17 -12.69 -3.27
CA LEU A 223 -3.17 -13.88 -4.12
C LEU A 223 -4.34 -14.82 -3.76
N GLY A 224 -4.62 -14.99 -2.47
CA GLY A 224 -5.77 -15.77 -1.98
C GLY A 224 -7.12 -15.18 -2.42
N LEU A 225 -7.31 -13.86 -2.25
CA LEU A 225 -8.49 -13.16 -2.77
C LEU A 225 -8.66 -13.36 -4.28
N GLY A 226 -7.55 -13.33 -5.04
CA GLY A 226 -7.59 -13.58 -6.48
C GLY A 226 -7.99 -15.01 -6.83
N ALA A 227 -7.52 -15.99 -6.06
CA ALA A 227 -7.90 -17.38 -6.24
C ALA A 227 -9.39 -17.61 -5.92
N LEU A 228 -9.91 -17.00 -4.85
CA LEU A 228 -11.33 -17.01 -4.51
C LEU A 228 -12.18 -16.42 -5.64
N GLN A 229 -11.80 -15.24 -6.15
CA GLN A 229 -12.49 -14.58 -7.25
C GLN A 229 -12.51 -15.43 -8.54
N ILE A 230 -11.38 -16.06 -8.89
CA ILE A 230 -11.32 -16.95 -10.06
C ILE A 230 -12.17 -18.20 -9.81
N GLY A 231 -12.10 -18.78 -8.59
CA GLY A 231 -12.92 -19.91 -8.18
C GLY A 231 -14.41 -19.65 -8.34
N SER A 232 -14.91 -18.53 -7.83
CA SER A 232 -16.30 -18.11 -8.04
C SER A 232 -16.63 -17.92 -9.52
N GLY A 233 -15.70 -17.41 -10.33
CA GLY A 233 -15.88 -17.34 -11.78
C GLY A 233 -16.12 -18.70 -12.46
N PHE A 234 -15.52 -19.79 -11.97
CA PHE A 234 -15.80 -21.15 -12.48
C PHE A 234 -17.25 -21.58 -12.19
N GLN A 235 -17.74 -21.27 -10.99
CA GLN A 235 -19.10 -21.59 -10.58
C GLN A 235 -20.12 -20.79 -11.41
N GLU A 236 -19.88 -19.50 -11.57
CA GLU A 236 -20.78 -18.59 -12.30
C GLU A 236 -20.84 -18.88 -13.81
N LEU A 237 -19.78 -19.47 -14.37
CA LEU A 237 -19.74 -19.92 -15.75
C LEU A 237 -20.29 -21.34 -15.94
N ASN A 238 -20.81 -21.97 -14.89
CA ASN A 238 -21.28 -23.36 -14.87
C ASN A 238 -20.20 -24.37 -15.33
N TRP A 239 -18.93 -24.08 -15.03
CA TRP A 239 -17.81 -25.00 -15.31
C TRP A 239 -17.63 -26.02 -14.20
N MET A 240 -18.08 -25.69 -12.99
CA MET A 240 -18.08 -26.56 -11.81
C MET A 240 -19.20 -26.14 -10.87
N ASP A 241 -19.87 -27.11 -10.21
CA ASP A 241 -21.02 -26.81 -9.35
C ASP A 241 -20.60 -26.16 -8.01
N ASP A 242 -19.47 -26.60 -7.45
CA ASP A 242 -18.95 -26.13 -6.16
C ASP A 242 -17.48 -25.69 -6.24
N VAL A 243 -17.15 -24.59 -5.55
CA VAL A 243 -15.78 -24.12 -5.38
C VAL A 243 -15.09 -24.91 -4.26
N SER A 244 -14.43 -26.00 -4.62
CA SER A 244 -13.68 -26.81 -3.65
C SER A 244 -12.34 -26.17 -3.25
N THR A 245 -11.87 -26.43 -2.03
CA THR A 245 -10.52 -26.06 -1.58
C THR A 245 -9.44 -26.57 -2.53
N GLY A 246 -9.61 -27.76 -3.10
CA GLY A 246 -8.70 -28.33 -4.10
C GLY A 246 -8.61 -27.50 -5.38
N LEU A 247 -9.73 -26.92 -5.84
CA LEU A 247 -9.75 -26.00 -6.98
C LEU A 247 -8.94 -24.72 -6.66
N LEU A 248 -9.17 -24.10 -5.51
CA LEU A 248 -8.47 -22.88 -5.10
C LEU A 248 -6.95 -23.08 -5.02
N VAL A 249 -6.51 -24.17 -4.39
CA VAL A 249 -5.08 -24.55 -4.32
C VAL A 249 -4.51 -24.79 -5.72
N THR A 250 -5.29 -25.41 -6.61
CA THR A 250 -4.87 -25.63 -8.01
C THR A 250 -4.73 -24.32 -8.77
N ILE A 251 -5.67 -23.37 -8.61
CA ILE A 251 -5.59 -22.04 -9.21
C ILE A 251 -4.31 -21.32 -8.76
N ILE A 252 -4.03 -21.31 -7.45
CA ILE A 252 -2.81 -20.71 -6.91
C ILE A 252 -1.57 -21.38 -7.49
N ALA A 253 -1.53 -22.72 -7.55
CA ALA A 253 -0.40 -23.45 -8.08
C ALA A 253 -0.14 -23.12 -9.56
N VAL A 254 -1.19 -23.06 -10.39
CA VAL A 254 -1.11 -22.72 -11.81
C VAL A 254 -0.63 -21.28 -12.02
N LEU A 255 -1.19 -20.32 -11.28
CA LEU A 255 -0.79 -18.92 -11.40
C LEU A 255 0.61 -18.66 -10.84
N THR A 256 1.00 -19.37 -9.78
CA THR A 256 2.36 -19.35 -9.24
C THR A 256 3.34 -19.93 -10.26
N LEU A 257 2.99 -21.02 -10.95
CA LEU A 257 3.80 -21.56 -12.03
C LEU A 257 3.92 -20.56 -13.19
N ALA A 258 2.84 -19.89 -13.59
CA ALA A 258 2.87 -18.84 -14.61
C ALA A 258 3.81 -17.69 -14.21
N PHE A 259 3.78 -17.28 -12.94
CA PHE A 259 4.74 -16.33 -12.39
C PHE A 259 6.19 -16.86 -12.47
N VAL A 260 6.46 -18.09 -12.05
CA VAL A 260 7.82 -18.66 -12.09
C VAL A 260 8.36 -18.68 -13.52
N LEU A 261 7.53 -19.09 -14.49
CA LEU A 261 7.88 -19.05 -15.90
C LEU A 261 8.20 -17.62 -16.37
N SER A 262 7.40 -16.64 -15.94
CA SER A 262 7.66 -15.21 -16.21
C SER A 262 9.00 -14.76 -15.62
N ALA A 263 9.25 -15.01 -14.33
CA ALA A 263 10.46 -14.59 -13.62
C ALA A 263 11.74 -15.24 -14.18
N VAL A 264 11.68 -16.50 -14.60
CA VAL A 264 12.84 -17.23 -15.15
C VAL A 264 13.11 -16.84 -16.61
N SER A 265 12.05 -16.57 -17.39
CA SER A 265 12.17 -16.19 -18.81
C SER A 265 12.92 -14.87 -19.02
N GLY A 266 13.00 -14.01 -17.99
CA GLY A 266 13.69 -12.72 -18.08
C GLY A 266 13.06 -11.77 -19.10
N ILE A 267 11.82 -12.03 -19.51
CA ILE A 267 11.08 -11.17 -20.44
C ILE A 267 10.56 -9.97 -19.66
N GLU A 268 11.45 -9.03 -19.32
CA GLU A 268 11.09 -7.75 -18.69
C GLU A 268 10.05 -6.97 -19.50
N ARG A 269 10.07 -7.16 -20.84
CA ARG A 269 9.05 -6.64 -21.75
C ARG A 269 7.66 -7.28 -21.54
N GLY A 270 7.61 -8.54 -21.10
CA GLY A 270 6.41 -9.32 -20.89
C GLY A 270 5.62 -8.81 -19.70
N ILE A 271 6.27 -8.61 -18.55
CA ILE A 271 5.63 -8.08 -17.35
C ILE A 271 5.07 -6.67 -17.59
N GLN A 272 5.82 -5.80 -18.28
CA GLN A 272 5.32 -4.48 -18.63
C GLN A 272 4.10 -4.57 -19.57
N TRP A 273 4.15 -5.43 -20.59
CA TRP A 273 3.05 -5.60 -21.52
C TRP A 273 1.81 -6.18 -20.83
N LEU A 274 1.98 -7.15 -19.92
CA LEU A 274 0.91 -7.69 -19.08
C LEU A 274 0.27 -6.57 -18.25
N SER A 275 1.06 -5.78 -17.52
CA SER A 275 0.55 -4.70 -16.68
C SER A 275 -0.19 -3.62 -17.47
N ASN A 276 0.36 -3.16 -18.60
CA ASN A 276 -0.28 -2.19 -19.47
C ASN A 276 -1.59 -2.73 -20.09
N THR A 277 -1.56 -3.99 -20.54
CA THR A 277 -2.76 -4.67 -21.07
C THR A 277 -3.83 -4.74 -19.99
N ASN A 278 -3.44 -5.08 -18.75
CA ASN A 278 -4.34 -5.17 -17.63
C ASN A 278 -5.05 -3.85 -17.34
N MET A 279 -4.33 -2.73 -17.38
CA MET A 279 -4.93 -1.40 -17.22
C MET A 279 -5.98 -1.09 -18.29
N VAL A 280 -5.69 -1.43 -19.55
CA VAL A 280 -6.63 -1.22 -20.66
C VAL A 280 -7.87 -2.10 -20.48
N LEU A 281 -7.69 -3.38 -20.12
CA LEU A 281 -8.79 -4.30 -19.86
C LEU A 281 -9.66 -3.85 -18.68
N ALA A 282 -9.05 -3.35 -17.60
CA ALA A 282 -9.78 -2.83 -16.45
C ALA A 282 -10.57 -1.56 -16.79
N LEU A 283 -9.99 -0.68 -17.62
CA LEU A 283 -10.70 0.49 -18.14
C LEU A 283 -11.86 0.09 -19.04
N ILE A 284 -11.68 -0.89 -19.93
CA ILE A 284 -12.75 -1.42 -20.78
C ILE A 284 -13.90 -1.95 -19.92
N LEU A 285 -13.60 -2.72 -18.88
CA LEU A 285 -14.61 -3.24 -17.96
C LEU A 285 -15.35 -2.11 -17.23
N ALA A 286 -14.62 -1.12 -16.69
CA ALA A 286 -15.22 0.01 -15.99
C ALA A 286 -16.12 0.85 -16.92
N VAL A 287 -15.66 1.14 -18.14
CA VAL A 287 -16.45 1.86 -19.16
C VAL A 287 -17.68 1.06 -19.57
N PHE A 288 -17.55 -0.25 -19.73
CA PHE A 288 -18.67 -1.13 -20.04
C PHE A 288 -19.74 -1.06 -18.94
N VAL A 289 -19.38 -1.26 -17.66
CA VAL A 289 -20.34 -1.21 -16.54
C VAL A 289 -20.92 0.19 -16.36
N PHE A 290 -20.13 1.24 -16.59
CA PHE A 290 -20.62 2.62 -16.54
C PHE A 290 -21.71 2.93 -17.57
N ILE A 291 -21.56 2.39 -18.80
CA ILE A 291 -22.51 2.61 -19.90
C ILE A 291 -23.71 1.66 -19.80
N ALA A 292 -23.48 0.39 -19.46
CA ALA A 292 -24.54 -0.62 -19.35
C ALA A 292 -25.38 -0.44 -18.07
N GLY A 293 -24.75 0.04 -17.00
CA GLY A 293 -25.37 0.28 -15.70
C GLY A 293 -26.07 1.65 -15.58
N PRO A 294 -26.49 2.02 -14.36
CA PRO A 294 -27.20 3.27 -14.10
C PRO A 294 -26.24 4.48 -14.13
N THR A 295 -25.86 4.92 -15.34
CA THR A 295 -24.86 5.98 -15.58
C THR A 295 -25.10 7.24 -14.75
N ILE A 296 -26.34 7.70 -14.64
CA ILE A 296 -26.69 8.92 -13.89
C ILE A 296 -26.44 8.73 -12.39
N ILE A 297 -26.81 7.58 -11.83
CA ILE A 297 -26.53 7.28 -10.41
C ILE A 297 -25.03 7.27 -10.15
N VAL A 298 -24.23 6.70 -11.06
CA VAL A 298 -22.77 6.74 -10.92
C VAL A 298 -22.24 8.17 -10.88
N LEU A 299 -22.74 9.05 -11.76
CA LEU A 299 -22.34 10.45 -11.80
C LEU A 299 -22.78 11.22 -10.56
N ASP A 300 -24.00 10.99 -10.06
CA ASP A 300 -24.53 11.61 -8.83
C ASP A 300 -23.79 11.12 -7.58
N LEU A 301 -23.31 9.87 -7.59
CA LEU A 301 -22.55 9.29 -6.50
C LEU A 301 -21.17 9.89 -6.35
N LEU A 302 -20.55 10.43 -7.40
CA LEU A 302 -19.21 11.02 -7.30
C LEU A 302 -19.15 12.18 -6.29
N PRO A 303 -19.93 13.27 -6.44
CA PRO A 303 -19.92 14.35 -5.44
C PRO A 303 -20.48 13.88 -4.09
N THR A 304 -21.56 13.11 -4.10
CA THR A 304 -22.20 12.60 -2.87
C THR A 304 -21.21 11.82 -2.01
N SER A 305 -20.50 10.86 -2.59
CA SER A 305 -19.55 10.03 -1.85
C SER A 305 -18.38 10.84 -1.29
N VAL A 306 -17.87 11.82 -2.03
CA VAL A 306 -16.79 12.71 -1.56
C VAL A 306 -17.23 13.50 -0.33
N PHE A 307 -18.39 14.13 -0.38
CA PHE A 307 -18.85 14.98 0.73
C PHE A 307 -19.34 14.16 1.92
N SER A 308 -20.00 13.02 1.72
CA SER A 308 -20.37 12.09 2.80
C SER A 308 -19.11 11.54 3.48
N TYR A 309 -18.09 11.13 2.71
CA TYR A 309 -16.81 10.71 3.27
C TYR A 309 -16.14 11.78 4.13
N LEU A 310 -16.07 13.02 3.64
CA LEU A 310 -15.47 14.14 4.39
C LEU A 310 -16.27 14.48 5.65
N GLY A 311 -17.60 14.39 5.60
CA GLY A 311 -18.49 14.62 6.75
C GLY A 311 -18.34 13.55 7.83
N ASP A 312 -18.24 12.28 7.43
CA ASP A 312 -18.20 11.14 8.34
C ASP A 312 -16.79 10.80 8.83
N LEU A 313 -15.75 11.37 8.22
CA LEU A 313 -14.35 11.06 8.49
C LEU A 313 -13.99 11.05 10.00
N PRO A 314 -14.39 12.03 10.83
CA PRO A 314 -14.07 11.99 12.25
C PRO A 314 -14.73 10.82 12.99
N GLN A 315 -15.96 10.45 12.60
CA GLN A 315 -16.70 9.34 13.20
C GLN A 315 -16.10 7.99 12.78
N LEU A 316 -15.72 7.86 11.51
CA LEU A 316 -15.07 6.67 10.97
C LEU A 316 -13.69 6.46 11.61
N ALA A 317 -12.87 7.52 11.71
CA ALA A 317 -11.55 7.46 12.34
C ALA A 317 -11.61 7.20 13.85
N GLY A 318 -12.66 7.68 14.52
CA GLY A 318 -12.90 7.48 15.96
C GLY A 318 -13.59 6.16 16.33
N ARG A 319 -14.03 5.36 15.35
CA ARG A 319 -14.79 4.13 15.60
C ARG A 319 -13.92 3.08 16.27
N THR A 320 -14.18 2.87 17.56
CA THR A 320 -13.55 1.85 18.40
C THR A 320 -14.61 1.08 19.18
N GLU A 321 -14.22 0.00 19.85
CA GLU A 321 -15.13 -0.77 20.73
C GLU A 321 -15.86 0.11 21.76
N ALA A 322 -15.22 1.20 22.21
CA ALA A 322 -15.81 2.15 23.16
C ALA A 322 -17.02 2.91 22.59
N SER A 323 -17.12 3.04 21.27
CA SER A 323 -18.05 3.97 20.60
C SER A 323 -19.25 3.31 19.92
N GLY A 324 -19.19 2.01 19.57
CA GLY A 324 -20.17 1.41 18.65
C GLY A 324 -21.06 0.29 19.20
N GLY A 325 -20.94 -0.09 20.49
CA GLY A 325 -21.79 -1.12 21.10
C GLY A 325 -21.33 -2.57 20.81
N LYS A 326 -22.25 -3.54 20.98
CA LYS A 326 -21.96 -4.99 20.80
C LYS A 326 -21.68 -5.30 19.32
N GLY A 327 -20.65 -6.10 19.04
CA GLY A 327 -20.30 -6.56 17.68
C GLY A 327 -19.37 -5.63 16.88
N VAL A 328 -18.96 -4.49 17.44
CA VAL A 328 -18.02 -3.57 16.77
C VAL A 328 -16.64 -4.18 16.61
N ALA A 329 -16.15 -4.91 17.62
CA ALA A 329 -14.86 -5.57 17.59
C ALA A 329 -14.74 -6.51 16.39
N ASP A 330 -15.76 -7.35 16.18
CA ASP A 330 -15.82 -8.32 15.09
C ASP A 330 -15.91 -7.61 13.72
N TRP A 331 -16.71 -6.54 13.63
CA TRP A 331 -16.79 -5.73 12.41
C TRP A 331 -15.47 -5.02 12.10
N LEU A 332 -14.80 -4.44 13.12
CA LEU A 332 -13.48 -3.83 12.94
C LEU A 332 -12.45 -4.88 12.51
N GLY A 333 -12.48 -6.08 13.09
CA GLY A 333 -11.59 -7.19 12.73
C GLY A 333 -11.76 -7.64 11.27
N SER A 334 -12.99 -7.76 10.80
CA SER A 334 -13.32 -8.21 9.43
C SER A 334 -13.21 -7.12 8.36
N TRP A 335 -13.26 -5.85 8.74
CA TRP A 335 -13.18 -4.71 7.81
C TRP A 335 -11.99 -3.80 8.12
N THR A 336 -12.16 -2.84 9.03
CA THR A 336 -11.26 -1.70 9.14
C THR A 336 -9.84 -2.08 9.59
N VAL A 337 -9.72 -2.92 10.63
CA VAL A 337 -8.42 -3.39 11.13
C VAL A 337 -7.78 -4.38 10.16
N PHE A 338 -8.59 -5.23 9.50
CA PHE A 338 -8.10 -6.05 8.38
C PHE A 338 -7.48 -5.17 7.28
N TYR A 339 -8.17 -4.13 6.84
CA TYR A 339 -7.64 -3.20 5.84
C TYR A 339 -6.36 -2.50 6.32
N TRP A 340 -6.33 -1.97 7.54
CA TRP A 340 -5.11 -1.36 8.07
C TRP A 340 -3.94 -2.34 8.11
N ALA A 341 -4.16 -3.55 8.57
CA ALA A 341 -3.14 -4.58 8.56
C ALA A 341 -2.69 -4.93 7.14
N TRP A 342 -3.63 -5.12 6.22
CA TRP A 342 -3.34 -5.47 4.84
C TRP A 342 -2.53 -4.35 4.15
N TRP A 343 -2.95 -3.10 4.30
CA TRP A 343 -2.22 -1.95 3.76
C TRP A 343 -0.83 -1.79 4.36
N ILE A 344 -0.70 -1.92 5.68
CA ILE A 344 0.59 -1.87 6.37
C ILE A 344 1.53 -2.97 5.87
N SER A 345 1.02 -4.19 5.69
CA SER A 345 1.79 -5.33 5.22
C SER A 345 2.32 -5.17 3.78
N TRP A 346 1.63 -4.38 2.97
CA TRP A 346 2.01 -4.02 1.60
C TRP A 346 2.99 -2.86 1.48
N THR A 347 3.18 -2.09 2.56
CA THR A 347 4.00 -0.87 2.49
C THR A 347 5.45 -1.07 2.05
N PRO A 348 6.18 -2.17 2.38
CA PRO A 348 7.55 -2.30 1.90
C PRO A 348 7.60 -2.43 0.38
N PHE A 349 6.63 -3.15 -0.20
CA PHE A 349 6.45 -3.29 -1.64
C PHE A 349 6.04 -1.97 -2.30
N VAL A 350 4.88 -1.42 -1.92
CA VAL A 350 4.31 -0.24 -2.56
C VAL A 350 5.18 1.00 -2.31
N GLY A 351 5.69 1.16 -1.08
CA GLY A 351 6.56 2.27 -0.71
C GLY A 351 7.86 2.28 -1.50
N MET A 352 8.49 1.13 -1.74
CA MET A 352 9.71 1.04 -2.55
C MET A 352 9.45 1.41 -4.02
N PHE A 353 8.34 0.95 -4.58
CA PHE A 353 7.92 1.30 -5.94
C PHE A 353 7.68 2.81 -6.08
N ILE A 354 6.86 3.38 -5.19
CA ILE A 354 6.50 4.81 -5.21
C ILE A 354 7.75 5.67 -4.98
N ALA A 355 8.66 5.27 -4.08
CA ALA A 355 9.92 5.96 -3.87
C ALA A 355 10.71 6.06 -5.17
N ARG A 356 10.86 4.94 -5.88
CA ARG A 356 11.65 4.84 -7.11
C ARG A 356 11.16 5.76 -8.22
N ILE A 357 9.85 5.82 -8.44
CA ILE A 357 9.30 6.65 -9.51
C ILE A 357 9.22 8.14 -9.14
N SER A 358 9.57 8.52 -7.90
CA SER A 358 9.37 9.88 -7.38
C SER A 358 10.66 10.68 -7.14
N ARG A 359 11.80 10.19 -7.64
CA ARG A 359 13.07 10.90 -7.57
C ARG A 359 12.98 12.31 -8.18
N GLY A 360 13.56 13.30 -7.51
CA GLY A 360 13.56 14.71 -7.91
C GLY A 360 12.25 15.47 -7.60
N ARG A 361 11.21 14.81 -7.10
CA ARG A 361 9.97 15.48 -6.67
C ARG A 361 10.15 16.12 -5.29
N THR A 362 9.39 17.18 -5.02
CA THR A 362 9.30 17.72 -3.65
C THR A 362 8.43 16.84 -2.77
N ILE A 363 8.64 16.86 -1.45
CA ILE A 363 7.80 16.12 -0.48
C ILE A 363 6.30 16.47 -0.67
N ARG A 364 5.99 17.75 -0.93
CA ARG A 364 4.60 18.17 -1.17
C ARG A 364 4.01 17.53 -2.42
N GLN A 365 4.74 17.56 -3.53
CA GLN A 365 4.29 16.92 -4.77
C GLN A 365 4.12 15.42 -4.57
N PHE A 366 5.10 14.79 -3.92
CA PHE A 366 5.08 13.36 -3.60
C PHE A 366 3.82 12.97 -2.83
N VAL A 367 3.60 13.56 -1.65
CA VAL A 367 2.46 13.21 -0.80
C VAL A 367 1.15 13.52 -1.51
N GLY A 368 1.04 14.69 -2.14
CA GLY A 368 -0.16 15.09 -2.86
C GLY A 368 -0.52 14.12 -4.00
N GLY A 369 0.44 13.73 -4.84
CA GLY A 369 0.17 12.79 -5.92
C GLY A 369 -0.12 11.38 -5.43
N VAL A 370 0.65 10.88 -4.46
CA VAL A 370 0.48 9.53 -3.89
C VAL A 370 -0.90 9.35 -3.25
N ILE A 371 -1.42 10.41 -2.62
CA ILE A 371 -2.74 10.38 -2.00
C ILE A 371 -3.85 10.64 -3.02
N LEU A 372 -3.78 11.74 -3.77
CA LEU A 372 -4.92 12.22 -4.56
C LEU A 372 -5.16 11.39 -5.82
N VAL A 373 -4.09 10.95 -6.51
CA VAL A 373 -4.26 10.24 -7.79
C VAL A 373 -4.99 8.92 -7.56
N PRO A 374 -4.51 8.01 -6.69
CA PRO A 374 -5.15 6.73 -6.54
C PRO A 374 -6.49 6.81 -5.80
N SER A 375 -6.65 7.74 -4.85
CA SER A 375 -7.95 8.00 -4.21
C SER A 375 -9.04 8.36 -5.23
N THR A 376 -8.68 9.12 -6.27
CA THR A 376 -9.61 9.44 -7.36
C THR A 376 -10.01 8.20 -8.16
N VAL A 377 -9.07 7.29 -8.40
CA VAL A 377 -9.34 6.01 -9.08
C VAL A 377 -10.28 5.15 -8.25
N SER A 378 -10.01 4.99 -6.95
CA SER A 378 -10.88 4.29 -6.02
C SER A 378 -12.29 4.89 -6.04
N LEU A 379 -12.42 6.21 -5.91
CA LEU A 379 -13.71 6.90 -5.95
C LEU A 379 -14.52 6.55 -7.21
N VAL A 380 -13.91 6.69 -8.39
CA VAL A 380 -14.58 6.39 -9.66
C VAL A 380 -14.93 4.91 -9.76
N TRP A 381 -14.03 4.02 -9.34
CA TRP A 381 -14.25 2.58 -9.39
C TRP A 381 -15.42 2.14 -8.51
N PHE A 382 -15.45 2.57 -7.23
CA PHE A 382 -16.54 2.24 -6.32
C PHE A 382 -17.86 2.91 -6.70
N ALA A 383 -17.83 4.12 -7.27
CA ALA A 383 -19.03 4.75 -7.82
C ALA A 383 -19.61 3.92 -8.98
N ILE A 384 -18.77 3.41 -9.89
CA ILE A 384 -19.21 2.58 -11.02
C ILE A 384 -19.74 1.23 -10.52
N PHE A 385 -18.90 0.44 -9.85
CA PHE A 385 -19.23 -0.94 -9.51
C PHE A 385 -20.14 -1.03 -8.28
N GLY A 386 -19.76 -0.40 -7.18
CA GLY A 386 -20.54 -0.37 -5.94
C GLY A 386 -21.88 0.34 -6.10
N GLY A 387 -21.89 1.52 -6.74
CA GLY A 387 -23.11 2.25 -7.05
C GLY A 387 -24.11 1.44 -7.88
N THR A 388 -23.61 0.77 -8.91
CA THR A 388 -24.42 -0.13 -9.75
C THR A 388 -24.98 -1.30 -8.94
N ALA A 389 -24.14 -1.95 -8.13
CA ALA A 389 -24.55 -3.10 -7.32
C ALA A 389 -25.63 -2.74 -6.29
N MET A 390 -25.46 -1.63 -5.57
CA MET A 390 -26.47 -1.15 -4.61
C MET A 390 -27.81 -0.86 -5.30
N LYS A 391 -27.78 -0.30 -6.52
CA LYS A 391 -29.00 -0.02 -7.28
C LYS A 391 -29.69 -1.28 -7.78
N LEU A 392 -28.95 -2.26 -8.28
CA LEU A 392 -29.47 -3.57 -8.67
C LEU A 392 -30.07 -4.31 -7.46
N LYS A 393 -29.43 -4.21 -6.29
CA LYS A 393 -29.96 -4.77 -5.03
C LYS A 393 -31.27 -4.10 -4.62
N GLU A 394 -31.34 -2.77 -4.69
CA GLU A 394 -32.59 -2.02 -4.41
C GLU A 394 -33.72 -2.40 -5.38
N GLY A 395 -33.39 -2.68 -6.64
CA GLY A 395 -34.33 -3.17 -7.66
C GLY A 395 -34.72 -4.64 -7.53
N GLY A 396 -34.12 -5.39 -6.60
CA GLY A 396 -34.40 -6.81 -6.38
C GLY A 396 -33.67 -7.78 -7.32
N ALA A 397 -32.80 -7.30 -8.21
CA ALA A 397 -32.05 -8.12 -9.15
C ALA A 397 -30.99 -8.99 -8.44
N LEU A 398 -30.35 -8.45 -7.39
CA LEU A 398 -29.36 -9.18 -6.58
C LEU A 398 -29.99 -9.85 -5.34
N ALA A 399 -31.17 -10.45 -5.49
CA ALA A 399 -31.89 -11.05 -4.35
C ALA A 399 -31.27 -12.34 -3.82
N GLY A 400 -30.47 -13.06 -4.63
CA GLY A 400 -29.72 -14.23 -4.20
C GLY A 400 -28.59 -13.88 -3.21
N GLU A 401 -28.34 -14.76 -2.25
CA GLU A 401 -27.11 -14.72 -1.46
C GLU A 401 -25.94 -15.15 -2.35
N SER A 402 -25.16 -14.19 -2.84
CA SER A 402 -23.87 -14.45 -3.46
C SER A 402 -22.77 -14.19 -2.43
N THR A 403 -21.79 -15.08 -2.39
CA THR A 403 -20.56 -14.89 -1.61
C THR A 403 -19.85 -13.60 -2.05
N PRO A 404 -19.04 -12.94 -1.20
CA PRO A 404 -18.37 -11.69 -1.56
C PRO A 404 -17.60 -11.78 -2.91
N GLU A 405 -16.91 -12.89 -3.14
CA GLU A 405 -16.19 -13.21 -4.39
C GLU A 405 -17.10 -13.44 -5.60
N GLY A 406 -18.37 -13.85 -5.40
CA GLY A 406 -19.36 -14.03 -6.46
C GLY A 406 -20.07 -12.74 -6.87
N GLN A 407 -20.14 -11.74 -5.99
CA GLN A 407 -21.01 -10.56 -6.18
C GLN A 407 -20.68 -9.73 -7.42
N LEU A 408 -19.40 -9.63 -7.81
CA LEU A 408 -19.02 -8.97 -9.06
C LEU A 408 -19.63 -9.69 -10.27
N PHE A 409 -19.59 -11.03 -10.30
CA PHE A 409 -20.17 -11.81 -11.39
C PHE A 409 -21.69 -11.71 -11.40
N GLY A 410 -22.33 -11.71 -10.24
CA GLY A 410 -23.77 -11.46 -10.12
C GLY A 410 -24.19 -10.11 -10.71
N VAL A 411 -23.42 -9.05 -10.50
CA VAL A 411 -23.66 -7.75 -11.15
C VAL A 411 -23.51 -7.86 -12.68
N LEU A 412 -22.51 -8.58 -13.17
CA LEU A 412 -22.27 -8.74 -14.61
C LEU A 412 -23.36 -9.57 -15.31
N GLN A 413 -24.01 -10.48 -14.59
CA GLN A 413 -25.15 -11.27 -15.12
C GLN A 413 -26.37 -10.42 -15.46
N GLU A 414 -26.53 -9.27 -14.81
CA GLU A 414 -27.62 -8.31 -15.08
C GLU A 414 -27.38 -7.47 -16.35
N PHE A 415 -26.22 -7.64 -17.00
CA PHE A 415 -25.83 -6.87 -18.19
C PHE A 415 -25.58 -7.77 -19.41
N PRO A 416 -25.69 -7.22 -20.64
CA PRO A 416 -25.37 -7.99 -21.85
C PRO A 416 -23.91 -8.43 -21.83
N LEU A 417 -23.58 -9.51 -22.54
CA LEU A 417 -22.21 -10.06 -22.60
C LEU A 417 -21.68 -10.59 -21.26
N ALA A 418 -22.54 -10.91 -20.29
CA ALA A 418 -22.20 -11.46 -18.97
C ALA A 418 -21.06 -12.49 -19.02
N THR A 419 -21.17 -13.52 -19.87
CA THR A 419 -20.14 -14.56 -20.03
C THR A 419 -18.78 -13.97 -20.45
N ALA A 420 -18.77 -13.05 -21.43
CA ALA A 420 -17.55 -12.44 -21.92
C ALA A 420 -16.91 -11.52 -20.86
N THR A 421 -17.72 -10.77 -20.12
CA THR A 421 -17.24 -9.91 -19.03
C THR A 421 -16.75 -10.72 -17.83
N SER A 422 -17.39 -11.84 -17.50
CA SER A 422 -16.93 -12.76 -16.44
C SER A 422 -15.58 -13.38 -16.80
N LEU A 423 -15.41 -13.84 -18.05
CA LEU A 423 -14.12 -14.32 -18.54
C LEU A 423 -13.05 -13.22 -18.51
N LEU A 424 -13.43 -11.99 -18.88
CA LEU A 424 -12.54 -10.82 -18.79
C LEU A 424 -12.08 -10.57 -17.34
N VAL A 425 -13.00 -10.63 -16.36
CA VAL A 425 -12.65 -10.51 -14.93
C VAL A 425 -11.67 -11.60 -14.51
N MET A 426 -11.90 -12.85 -14.89
CA MET A 426 -10.98 -13.95 -14.55
C MET A 426 -9.58 -13.73 -15.14
N ILE A 427 -9.50 -13.25 -16.38
CA ILE A 427 -8.23 -12.90 -17.04
C ILE A 427 -7.54 -11.74 -16.31
N LEU A 428 -8.29 -10.67 -15.98
CA LEU A 428 -7.79 -9.52 -15.23
C LEU A 428 -7.18 -9.95 -13.89
N VAL A 429 -7.89 -10.78 -13.13
CA VAL A 429 -7.42 -11.29 -11.83
C VAL A 429 -6.18 -12.17 -12.01
N GLY A 430 -6.15 -13.04 -13.03
CA GLY A 430 -4.98 -13.86 -13.33
C GLY A 430 -3.73 -13.04 -13.69
N ILE A 431 -3.89 -11.97 -14.50
CA ILE A 431 -2.79 -11.06 -14.83
C ILE A 431 -2.34 -10.28 -13.59
N PHE A 432 -3.27 -9.76 -12.77
CA PHE A 432 -2.94 -9.09 -11.51
C PHE A 432 -2.21 -10.02 -10.54
N PHE A 433 -2.61 -11.30 -10.47
CA PHE A 433 -1.93 -12.30 -9.65
C PHE A 433 -0.48 -12.45 -10.07
N VAL A 434 -0.22 -12.72 -11.36
CA VAL A 434 1.13 -12.96 -11.87
C VAL A 434 2.01 -11.72 -11.74
N SER A 435 1.48 -10.56 -12.12
CA SER A 435 2.22 -9.28 -12.04
C SER A 435 2.47 -8.82 -10.60
N GLY A 436 1.51 -9.02 -9.69
CA GLY A 436 1.66 -8.71 -8.27
C GLY A 436 2.65 -9.65 -7.57
N ALA A 437 2.58 -10.96 -7.85
CA ALA A 437 3.55 -11.92 -7.34
C ALA A 437 4.97 -11.60 -7.80
N ASP A 438 5.15 -11.19 -9.06
CA ASP A 438 6.44 -10.76 -9.59
C ASP A 438 6.99 -9.53 -8.85
N ALA A 439 6.18 -8.48 -8.76
CA ALA A 439 6.60 -7.23 -8.14
C ALA A 439 6.93 -7.38 -6.64
N ALA A 440 6.13 -8.16 -5.90
CA ALA A 440 6.40 -8.49 -4.50
C ALA A 440 7.68 -9.33 -4.33
N SER A 441 7.89 -10.31 -5.21
CA SER A 441 9.08 -11.17 -5.20
C SER A 441 10.37 -10.42 -5.46
N ILE A 442 10.34 -9.42 -6.35
CA ILE A 442 11.46 -8.52 -6.58
C ILE A 442 11.77 -7.72 -5.30
N VAL A 443 10.77 -7.14 -4.62
CA VAL A 443 11.03 -6.37 -3.40
C VAL A 443 11.59 -7.23 -2.26
N MET A 444 11.05 -8.44 -2.06
CA MET A 444 11.61 -9.38 -1.08
C MET A 444 13.05 -9.77 -1.45
N GLY A 445 13.34 -9.92 -2.74
CA GLY A 445 14.69 -10.08 -3.27
C GLY A 445 15.60 -8.89 -2.92
N THR A 446 15.17 -7.66 -3.19
CA THR A 446 15.91 -6.43 -2.87
C THR A 446 16.24 -6.35 -1.38
N LEU A 447 15.25 -6.58 -0.51
CA LEU A 447 15.44 -6.54 0.95
C LEU A 447 16.38 -7.65 1.44
N SER A 448 16.26 -8.87 0.90
CA SER A 448 17.14 -9.99 1.26
C SER A 448 18.55 -9.93 0.63
N GLN A 449 18.78 -8.99 -0.29
CA GLN A 449 20.08 -8.75 -0.94
C GLN A 449 20.63 -7.33 -0.70
N LYS A 450 20.36 -6.77 0.49
CA LYS A 450 20.93 -5.50 0.98
C LYS A 450 20.59 -4.27 0.12
N GLY A 451 19.39 -4.24 -0.44
CA GLY A 451 18.93 -3.13 -1.28
C GLY A 451 19.41 -3.22 -2.73
N ALA A 452 19.70 -4.42 -3.23
CA ALA A 452 20.04 -4.61 -4.65
C ALA A 452 18.87 -4.21 -5.55
N LEU A 453 19.13 -3.31 -6.51
CA LEU A 453 18.12 -2.81 -7.46
C LEU A 453 17.57 -3.91 -8.37
N GLU A 454 18.44 -4.85 -8.77
CA GLU A 454 18.10 -6.03 -9.54
C GLU A 454 18.50 -7.28 -8.72
N PRO A 455 17.56 -7.90 -8.00
CA PRO A 455 17.85 -9.07 -7.21
C PRO A 455 18.08 -10.31 -8.08
N GLY A 456 18.83 -11.27 -7.56
CA GLY A 456 19.12 -12.53 -8.26
C GLY A 456 17.87 -13.35 -8.49
N ARG A 457 17.69 -13.86 -9.72
CA ARG A 457 16.48 -14.59 -10.17
C ARG A 457 16.07 -15.73 -9.23
N PHE A 458 17.03 -16.48 -8.69
CA PHE A 458 16.74 -17.57 -7.76
C PHE A 458 16.02 -17.07 -6.49
N VAL A 459 16.43 -15.94 -5.95
CA VAL A 459 15.83 -15.36 -4.73
C VAL A 459 14.41 -14.87 -5.03
N VAL A 460 14.20 -14.25 -6.20
CA VAL A 460 12.86 -13.83 -6.66
C VAL A 460 11.93 -15.03 -6.82
N VAL A 461 12.37 -16.09 -7.51
CA VAL A 461 11.58 -17.32 -7.69
C VAL A 461 11.27 -17.98 -6.34
N PHE A 462 12.26 -18.06 -5.44
CA PHE A 462 12.05 -18.61 -4.10
C PHE A 462 10.95 -17.87 -3.35
N TRP A 463 11.01 -16.53 -3.29
CA TRP A 463 10.01 -15.75 -2.58
C TRP A 463 8.63 -15.88 -3.18
N GLY A 464 8.49 -15.85 -4.52
CA GLY A 464 7.17 -15.97 -5.13
C GLY A 464 6.54 -17.35 -4.97
N VAL A 465 7.32 -18.43 -5.02
CA VAL A 465 6.82 -19.79 -4.73
C VAL A 465 6.39 -19.91 -3.27
N VAL A 466 7.19 -19.40 -2.34
CA VAL A 466 6.87 -19.42 -0.91
C VAL A 466 5.63 -18.58 -0.60
N THR A 467 5.47 -17.41 -1.23
CA THR A 467 4.26 -16.58 -1.09
C THR A 467 3.01 -17.29 -1.63
N GLY A 468 3.12 -17.98 -2.77
CA GLY A 468 2.03 -18.83 -3.29
C GLY A 468 1.67 -19.96 -2.31
N ALA A 469 2.67 -20.61 -1.70
CA ALA A 469 2.44 -21.63 -0.67
C ALA A 469 1.77 -21.05 0.58
N VAL A 470 2.20 -19.89 1.06
CA VAL A 470 1.56 -19.19 2.17
C VAL A 470 0.11 -18.84 1.84
N ALA A 471 -0.17 -18.34 0.63
CA ALA A 471 -1.54 -18.03 0.18
C ALA A 471 -2.43 -19.29 0.20
N ALA A 472 -1.91 -20.43 -0.26
CA ALA A 472 -2.62 -21.70 -0.20
C ALA A 472 -2.92 -22.10 1.26
N ILE A 473 -1.94 -22.04 2.17
CA ILE A 473 -2.15 -22.33 3.59
C ILE A 473 -3.17 -21.39 4.22
N MET A 474 -3.11 -20.09 3.93
CA MET A 474 -4.05 -19.11 4.48
C MET A 474 -5.50 -19.42 4.06
N LEU A 475 -5.73 -19.90 2.84
CA LEU A 475 -7.05 -20.36 2.40
C LEU A 475 -7.49 -21.65 3.12
N LEU A 476 -6.56 -22.57 3.41
CA LEU A 476 -6.89 -23.80 4.12
C LEU A 476 -7.41 -23.53 5.54
N VAL A 477 -6.82 -22.56 6.23
CA VAL A 477 -7.08 -22.20 7.64
C VAL A 477 -8.50 -21.65 7.91
N GLY A 478 -9.31 -21.36 6.88
CA GLY A 478 -10.74 -21.04 7.04
C GLY A 478 -11.70 -21.95 6.28
N SER A 479 -11.16 -22.83 5.42
CA SER A 479 -11.98 -23.67 4.55
C SER A 479 -12.78 -24.75 5.28
N GLY A 480 -12.34 -25.17 6.48
CA GLY A 480 -13.05 -26.15 7.31
C GLY A 480 -14.39 -25.62 7.88
N GLN A 481 -14.53 -24.30 8.01
CA GLN A 481 -15.74 -23.64 8.51
C GLN A 481 -16.60 -23.03 7.39
N GLY A 482 -16.21 -23.21 6.13
CA GLY A 482 -16.92 -22.68 4.96
C GLY A 482 -16.58 -21.22 4.62
N ASP A 483 -15.57 -20.62 5.26
CA ASP A 483 -15.16 -19.24 5.03
C ASP A 483 -13.62 -19.10 4.92
N ALA A 484 -13.10 -19.36 3.72
CA ALA A 484 -11.68 -19.24 3.42
C ALA A 484 -11.17 -17.79 3.49
N LEU A 485 -12.06 -16.79 3.43
CA LEU A 485 -11.70 -15.38 3.56
C LEU A 485 -11.24 -15.05 4.99
N THR A 486 -11.91 -15.60 6.00
CA THR A 486 -11.55 -15.40 7.41
C THR A 486 -10.09 -15.82 7.69
N GLY A 487 -9.65 -16.97 7.17
CA GLY A 487 -8.27 -17.44 7.32
C GLY A 487 -7.24 -16.46 6.73
N LEU A 488 -7.53 -15.90 5.56
CA LEU A 488 -6.70 -14.85 4.93
C LEU A 488 -6.63 -13.60 5.82
N GLN A 489 -7.77 -13.11 6.29
CA GLN A 489 -7.83 -11.88 7.09
C GLN A 489 -7.06 -12.02 8.41
N ASN A 490 -7.30 -13.11 9.14
CA ASN A 490 -6.72 -13.33 10.46
C ASN A 490 -5.19 -13.34 10.44
N LEU A 491 -4.62 -14.13 9.51
CA LEU A 491 -3.18 -14.30 9.39
C LEU A 491 -2.50 -13.03 8.87
N THR A 492 -3.16 -12.24 8.02
CA THR A 492 -2.66 -10.92 7.59
C THR A 492 -2.57 -9.95 8.76
N ILE A 493 -3.59 -9.89 9.62
CA ILE A 493 -3.60 -8.99 10.79
C ILE A 493 -2.46 -9.33 11.76
N LEU A 494 -2.29 -10.62 12.07
CA LEU A 494 -1.23 -11.09 12.96
C LEU A 494 0.18 -10.79 12.39
N ALA A 495 0.38 -10.98 11.10
CA ALA A 495 1.66 -10.70 10.44
C ALA A 495 1.98 -9.19 10.36
N ALA A 496 0.97 -8.34 10.22
CA ALA A 496 1.14 -6.89 10.09
C ALA A 496 1.37 -6.19 11.44
N ALA A 497 0.81 -6.72 12.54
CA ALA A 497 0.88 -6.12 13.87
C ALA A 497 2.28 -5.66 14.32
N PRO A 498 3.36 -6.48 14.24
CA PRO A 498 4.70 -6.01 14.60
C PRO A 498 5.22 -4.92 13.66
N PHE A 499 4.80 -4.93 12.40
CA PHE A 499 5.24 -3.96 11.40
C PHE A 499 4.64 -2.56 11.61
N VAL A 500 3.49 -2.45 12.29
CA VAL A 500 2.93 -1.16 12.72
C VAL A 500 3.94 -0.39 13.58
N LEU A 501 4.61 -1.07 14.51
CA LEU A 501 5.62 -0.46 15.39
C LEU A 501 6.84 0.02 14.60
N VAL A 502 7.25 -0.75 13.58
CA VAL A 502 8.30 -0.34 12.65
C VAL A 502 7.89 0.96 11.95
N MET A 503 6.67 1.04 11.41
CA MET A 503 6.20 2.25 10.73
C MET A 503 6.13 3.48 11.65
N ILE A 504 5.69 3.31 12.90
CA ILE A 504 5.73 4.41 13.89
C ILE A 504 7.18 4.86 14.10
N GLY A 505 8.11 3.93 14.26
CA GLY A 505 9.54 4.22 14.34
C GLY A 505 10.09 4.93 13.09
N MET A 506 9.61 4.58 11.90
CA MET A 506 9.98 5.26 10.64
C MET A 506 9.53 6.72 10.63
N CYS A 507 8.33 7.05 11.13
CA CYS A 507 7.89 8.44 11.24
C CYS A 507 8.85 9.26 12.11
N VAL A 508 9.26 8.72 13.26
CA VAL A 508 10.20 9.38 14.18
C VAL A 508 11.58 9.52 13.54
N ALA A 509 12.06 8.49 12.85
CA ALA A 509 13.34 8.50 12.16
C ALA A 509 13.38 9.55 11.05
N LEU A 510 12.35 9.54 10.19
CA LEU A 510 12.18 10.50 9.11
C LEU A 510 12.11 11.93 9.65
N MET A 511 11.39 12.18 10.74
CA MET A 511 11.34 13.51 11.35
C MET A 511 12.68 14.02 11.83
N ARG A 512 13.49 13.15 12.43
CA ARG A 512 14.84 13.52 12.88
C ARG A 512 15.73 13.88 11.68
N ASP A 513 15.63 13.11 10.62
CA ASP A 513 16.36 13.32 9.38
C ASP A 513 15.94 14.61 8.64
N LEU A 514 14.64 14.93 8.63
CA LEU A 514 14.09 16.12 7.97
C LEU A 514 14.38 17.42 8.74
N ARG A 515 14.41 17.36 10.07
CA ARG A 515 14.80 18.51 10.90
C ARG A 515 16.25 18.93 10.68
N GLN A 516 17.11 17.99 10.31
CA GLN A 516 18.52 18.22 9.99
C GLN A 516 18.78 18.35 8.48
N ASP A 517 17.74 18.56 7.66
CA ASP A 517 17.96 18.78 6.23
C ASP A 517 18.56 20.19 6.00
N PRO A 518 19.60 20.33 5.15
CA PRO A 518 20.23 21.62 4.88
C PRO A 518 19.25 22.73 4.46
N VAL A 519 18.18 22.40 3.73
CA VAL A 519 17.16 23.38 3.30
C VAL A 519 16.39 23.95 4.49
N ILE A 520 16.19 23.14 5.54
CA ILE A 520 15.50 23.56 6.76
C ILE A 520 16.44 24.35 7.65
N VAL A 521 17.64 23.82 7.90
CA VAL A 521 18.63 24.44 8.79
C VAL A 521 19.05 25.82 8.25
N ARG A 522 19.38 25.94 6.96
CA ARG A 522 19.71 27.24 6.34
C ARG A 522 18.57 28.25 6.45
N GLY A 523 17.31 27.79 6.36
CA GLY A 523 16.14 28.65 6.50
C GLY A 523 15.97 29.21 7.92
N GLU A 524 16.20 28.36 8.93
CA GLU A 524 16.17 28.78 10.34
C GLU A 524 17.30 29.76 10.65
N MET A 525 18.54 29.42 10.26
CA MET A 525 19.71 30.28 10.47
C MET A 525 19.59 31.61 9.75
N GLY A 526 19.03 31.63 8.54
CA GLY A 526 18.77 32.87 7.81
C GLY A 526 17.76 33.77 8.52
N SER A 527 16.70 33.19 9.11
CA SER A 527 15.73 33.96 9.90
C SER A 527 16.36 34.52 11.17
N GLU A 528 17.14 33.70 11.88
CA GLU A 528 17.85 34.11 13.09
C GLU A 528 18.89 35.20 12.81
N ALA A 529 19.67 35.07 11.73
CA ALA A 529 20.63 36.08 11.31
C ALA A 529 19.97 37.44 11.04
N VAL A 530 18.80 37.45 10.39
CA VAL A 530 18.03 38.67 10.13
C VAL A 530 17.47 39.25 11.43
N GLU A 531 16.93 38.41 12.31
CA GLU A 531 16.41 38.85 13.61
C GLU A 531 17.50 39.48 14.48
N LEU A 532 18.66 38.82 14.61
CA LEU A 532 19.82 39.35 15.33
C LEU A 532 20.33 40.65 14.71
N ALA A 533 20.39 40.74 13.38
CA ALA A 533 20.79 41.96 12.69
C ALA A 533 19.82 43.13 12.97
N VAL A 534 18.51 42.86 13.07
CA VAL A 534 17.49 43.87 13.42
C VAL A 534 17.64 44.32 14.88
N ILE A 535 17.80 43.38 15.81
CA ILE A 535 17.99 43.69 17.24
C ILE A 535 19.26 44.52 17.45
N GLU A 536 20.38 44.09 16.86
CA GLU A 536 21.66 44.78 17.00
C GLU A 536 21.66 46.13 16.27
N GLY A 537 21.03 46.19 15.10
CA GLY A 537 20.83 47.43 14.35
C GLY A 537 20.04 48.45 15.15
N HIS A 538 18.93 48.04 15.75
CA HIS A 538 18.13 48.91 16.61
C HIS A 538 18.92 49.35 17.86
N ARG A 539 19.63 48.43 18.52
CA ARG A 539 20.43 48.72 19.71
C ARG A 539 21.56 49.72 19.44
N LYS A 540 22.23 49.59 18.29
CA LYS A 540 23.44 50.36 17.96
C LYS A 540 23.15 51.67 17.24
N TYR A 541 22.09 51.71 16.43
CA TYR A 541 21.78 52.84 15.55
C TYR A 541 20.40 53.46 15.84
N ASP A 542 19.77 53.15 16.97
CA ASP A 542 18.49 53.72 17.43
C ASP A 542 17.36 53.64 16.38
N GLY A 543 17.37 52.56 15.59
CA GLY A 543 16.40 52.35 14.51
C GLY A 543 16.78 52.94 13.14
N ASP A 544 17.88 53.70 13.02
CA ASP A 544 18.38 54.22 11.73
C ASP A 544 19.44 53.27 11.14
N PHE A 545 18.98 52.12 10.63
CA PHE A 545 19.86 51.14 9.98
C PHE A 545 19.18 50.50 8.77
N GLY A 546 19.98 49.89 7.90
CA GLY A 546 19.53 49.10 6.76
C GLY A 546 20.20 47.72 6.72
N ILE A 547 19.47 46.71 6.27
CA ILE A 547 20.03 45.37 6.06
C ILE A 547 20.63 45.31 4.66
N GLN A 548 21.93 45.03 4.58
CA GLN A 548 22.62 44.78 3.32
C GLN A 548 22.89 43.28 3.16
N ILE A 549 22.41 42.69 2.06
CA ILE A 549 22.66 41.29 1.72
C ILE A 549 23.89 41.22 0.81
N GLY A 550 24.88 40.41 1.19
CA GLY A 550 26.10 40.17 0.41
C GLY A 550 26.58 38.72 0.56
N PRO A 551 27.53 38.28 -0.28
CA PRO A 551 28.14 36.96 -0.15
C PRO A 551 28.85 36.82 1.21
N GLY A 552 28.57 35.73 1.93
CA GLY A 552 29.26 35.41 3.17
C GLY A 552 30.73 35.02 2.94
N PRO A 553 31.60 35.11 3.95
CA PRO A 553 33.03 34.79 3.83
C PRO A 553 33.33 33.28 3.67
N GLY A 554 32.34 32.40 3.85
CA GLY A 554 32.52 30.94 3.74
C GLY A 554 32.48 30.45 2.29
N THR A 555 33.45 29.60 1.92
CA THR A 555 33.57 29.03 0.57
C THR A 555 32.80 27.71 0.37
N GLU A 556 32.16 27.17 1.41
CA GLU A 556 31.53 25.85 1.35
C GLU A 556 30.07 25.86 1.79
N THR A 557 29.23 25.24 0.97
CA THR A 557 27.79 25.00 1.15
C THR A 557 27.42 24.17 2.40
N GLU A 558 28.38 23.74 3.22
CA GLU A 558 28.19 22.88 4.39
C GLU A 558 28.53 23.53 5.74
N GLY A 559 29.07 24.75 5.76
CA GLY A 559 29.43 25.43 7.01
C GLY A 559 28.28 26.22 7.64
N ASP A 560 28.22 26.21 8.98
CA ASP A 560 27.41 27.11 9.80
C ASP A 560 27.74 28.59 9.44
N PRO A 561 26.83 29.34 8.79
CA PRO A 561 27.06 30.75 8.44
C PRO A 561 27.15 31.71 9.65
N LEU A 562 26.79 31.26 10.84
CA LEU A 562 26.83 32.00 12.11
C LEU A 562 28.08 31.66 12.95
N GLY A 563 28.81 30.60 12.60
CA GLY A 563 30.08 30.24 13.24
C GLY A 563 29.94 29.69 14.66
N HIS A 564 28.87 28.94 14.96
CA HIS A 564 28.79 28.20 16.21
C HIS A 564 29.70 26.96 16.14
N ASP A 565 30.73 26.93 16.99
CA ASP A 565 31.49 25.72 17.29
C ASP A 565 30.55 24.72 17.99
N HIS A 566 29.98 23.78 17.23
CA HIS A 566 29.32 22.62 17.80
C HIS A 566 30.38 21.57 18.15
N SER A 567 30.79 21.55 19.41
CA SER A 567 31.59 20.49 20.04
C SER A 567 30.81 19.20 20.25
#